data_AF-X0V7U5-F1
#
_entry.id   AF-X0V7U5-F1
#
_cell.length_a   1.000
_cell.length_b   1.000
_cell.length_c   1.000
_cell.angle_alpha   90.00
_cell.angle_beta   90.00
_cell.angle_gamma   90.00
#
_symmetry.space_group_name_H-M   'P 1'
#
loop_
_entity.id
_entity.type
_entity.pdbx_description
1 polymer ?
#
loop_
_entity_poly.entity_id
_entity_poly.type
_entity_poly.pdbx_seq_one_letter_code
_entity_poly.pdbx_strand_id
1 'polypeptide(L)'
;MKSYLDCYPCFFTQAIRTSRMITSDEKKIWQILNEVSLSLPEIHFGATPPEIGRKVYRIISKRTGIKDPYRKIKEKCTRQALSLYPELKKLMNSSEDRLMTAIRISIAGNIIDFGANFDFDLKKDVGTILSQDFSINHYREFCEALDKARKILYLADNAGETVFDRFLIEEINKPVIYVVRAHPIINDATREDALLAGIDKVAEIVSSGCDAPGNI
;
A
#
# COMPACT_ATOMS: atom_id res chain seq x y z
N MET A 1 -12.15 -9.57 7.68
CA MET A 1 -11.93 -10.89 7.03
C MET A 1 -11.22 -11.81 8.01
N LYS A 2 -11.65 -13.05 8.17
CA LYS A 2 -10.95 -14.05 9.02
C LYS A 2 -9.80 -14.68 8.24
N SER A 3 -8.75 -15.10 8.92
CA SER A 3 -7.71 -15.93 8.29
C SER A 3 -8.31 -17.25 7.80
N TYR A 4 -7.71 -17.78 6.75
CA TYR A 4 -8.00 -19.12 6.21
C TYR A 4 -6.69 -19.92 6.18
N LEU A 5 -6.77 -21.22 5.90
CA LEU A 5 -5.62 -22.12 6.09
C LEU A 5 -4.37 -21.70 5.30
N ASP A 6 -4.53 -21.11 4.11
CA ASP A 6 -3.39 -20.68 3.29
C ASP A 6 -2.71 -19.40 3.80
N CYS A 7 -3.31 -18.68 4.76
CA CYS A 7 -2.64 -17.54 5.39
C CYS A 7 -1.39 -17.97 6.16
N TYR A 8 -1.42 -19.13 6.83
CA TYR A 8 -0.31 -19.63 7.64
C TYR A 8 0.99 -19.85 6.84
N PRO A 9 1.00 -20.62 5.72
CA PRO A 9 2.19 -20.74 4.87
C PRO A 9 2.58 -19.42 4.20
N CYS A 10 1.62 -18.53 3.91
CA CYS A 10 1.91 -17.19 3.40
C CYS A 10 2.79 -16.39 4.38
N PHE A 11 2.49 -16.42 5.68
CA PHE A 11 3.28 -15.71 6.70
C PHE A 11 4.71 -16.23 6.84
N PHE A 12 4.94 -17.54 6.71
CA PHE A 12 6.30 -18.07 6.66
C PHE A 12 7.04 -17.57 5.42
N THR A 13 6.38 -17.57 4.26
CA THR A 13 6.96 -17.06 3.02
C THR A 13 7.32 -15.57 3.16
N GLN A 14 6.45 -14.76 3.75
CA GLN A 14 6.72 -13.36 4.05
C GLN A 14 7.89 -13.21 5.01
N ALA A 15 7.93 -13.98 6.11
CA ALA A 15 9.04 -13.95 7.06
C ALA A 15 10.39 -14.26 6.41
N ILE A 16 10.45 -15.26 5.53
CA ILE A 16 11.66 -15.59 4.75
C ILE A 16 12.05 -14.42 3.85
N ARG A 17 11.11 -13.92 3.04
CA ARG A 17 11.37 -12.84 2.07
C ARG A 17 11.86 -11.58 2.78
N THR A 18 11.16 -11.14 3.81
CA THR A 18 11.55 -9.97 4.60
C THR A 18 12.90 -10.18 5.28
N SER A 19 13.16 -11.34 5.87
CA SER A 19 14.44 -11.59 6.54
C SER A 19 15.62 -11.57 5.55
N ARG A 20 15.41 -12.08 4.33
CA ARG A 20 16.41 -12.02 3.25
C ARG A 20 16.69 -10.62 2.71
N MET A 21 15.75 -9.69 2.87
CA MET A 21 16.01 -8.26 2.60
C MET A 21 16.95 -7.63 3.63
N ILE A 22 17.05 -8.23 4.82
CA ILE A 22 17.82 -7.70 5.95
C ILE A 22 19.20 -8.35 6.03
N THR A 23 19.30 -9.66 5.80
CA THR A 23 20.54 -10.42 6.00
C THR A 23 20.61 -11.65 5.09
N SER A 24 21.83 -12.08 4.76
CA SER A 24 22.14 -13.35 4.08
C SER A 24 22.51 -14.48 5.06
N ASP A 25 22.48 -14.24 6.37
CA ASP A 25 22.75 -15.27 7.39
C ASP A 25 21.54 -16.21 7.55
N GLU A 26 21.60 -17.37 6.89
CA GLU A 26 20.58 -18.41 6.94
C GLU A 26 20.33 -18.95 8.36
N LYS A 27 21.32 -18.92 9.26
CA LYS A 27 21.12 -19.33 10.67
C LYS A 27 20.23 -18.32 11.40
N LYS A 28 20.44 -17.02 11.15
CA LYS A 28 19.59 -15.96 11.71
C LYS A 28 18.17 -16.01 11.13
N ILE A 29 18.03 -16.28 9.83
CA ILE A 29 16.72 -16.47 9.18
C ILE A 29 16.01 -17.69 9.78
N TRP A 30 16.70 -18.82 9.91
CA TRP A 30 16.15 -20.02 10.55
C TRP A 30 15.67 -19.77 11.98
N GLN A 31 16.41 -18.99 12.78
CA GLN A 31 15.98 -18.59 14.13
C GLN A 31 14.69 -17.76 14.12
N ILE A 32 14.54 -16.85 13.15
CA ILE A 32 13.30 -16.07 12.96
C ILE A 32 12.14 -17.00 12.63
N LEU A 33 12.33 -17.95 11.70
CA LEU A 33 11.28 -18.90 11.32
C LEU A 33 10.86 -19.80 12.48
N ASN A 34 11.81 -20.22 13.33
CA ASN A 34 11.48 -20.97 14.54
C ASN A 34 10.65 -20.15 15.53
N GLU A 35 10.93 -18.86 15.71
CA GLU A 35 10.10 -18.03 16.60
C GLU A 35 8.73 -17.75 15.99
N VAL A 36 8.64 -17.57 14.67
CA VAL A 36 7.36 -17.49 13.96
C VAL A 36 6.58 -18.77 14.14
N SER A 37 7.18 -19.95 13.96
CA SER A 37 6.48 -21.24 14.09
C SER A 37 5.97 -21.48 15.51
N LEU A 38 6.76 -21.13 16.53
CA LEU A 38 6.34 -21.20 17.94
C LEU A 38 5.22 -20.22 18.27
N SER A 39 5.09 -19.12 17.51
CA SER A 39 4.07 -18.11 17.74
C SER A 39 2.70 -18.46 17.16
N LEU A 40 2.62 -19.37 16.18
CA LEU A 40 1.39 -19.73 15.47
C LEU A 40 0.37 -20.50 16.32
N PRO A 41 0.75 -21.45 17.19
CA PRO A 41 -0.21 -22.14 18.06
C PRO A 41 -0.98 -21.22 19.01
N GLU A 42 -0.42 -20.05 19.33
CA GLU A 42 -1.05 -19.04 20.19
C GLU A 42 -2.07 -18.17 19.44
N ILE A 43 -2.18 -18.31 18.11
CA ILE A 43 -3.08 -17.52 17.28
C ILE A 43 -4.46 -18.16 17.32
N HIS A 44 -5.43 -17.41 17.83
CA HIS A 44 -6.82 -17.87 17.86
C HIS A 44 -7.36 -18.11 16.43
N PHE A 45 -8.19 -19.13 16.26
CA PHE A 45 -8.75 -19.53 14.96
C PHE A 45 -9.58 -18.42 14.26
N GLY A 46 -9.97 -17.38 15.00
CA GLY A 46 -10.65 -16.20 14.47
C GLY A 46 -9.74 -15.06 14.02
N ALA A 47 -8.43 -15.19 14.20
CA ALA A 47 -7.49 -14.09 13.96
C ALA A 47 -7.55 -13.65 12.50
N THR A 48 -7.45 -12.35 12.30
CA THR A 48 -7.39 -11.72 10.99
C THR A 48 -5.96 -11.75 10.46
N PRO A 49 -5.75 -11.77 9.13
CA PRO A 49 -4.41 -11.69 8.57
C PRO A 49 -3.57 -10.51 9.07
N PRO A 50 -4.11 -9.28 9.24
CA PRO A 50 -3.41 -8.18 9.90
C PRO A 50 -2.83 -8.51 11.29
N GLU A 51 -3.62 -9.16 12.16
CA GLU A 51 -3.18 -9.49 13.52
C GLU A 51 -2.01 -10.48 13.51
N ILE A 52 -2.07 -11.48 12.62
CA ILE A 52 -1.00 -12.47 12.46
C ILE A 52 0.25 -11.79 11.87
N GLY A 53 0.08 -10.99 10.82
CA GLY A 53 1.16 -10.21 10.21
C GLY A 53 1.88 -9.32 11.22
N ARG A 54 1.13 -8.57 12.03
CA ARG A 54 1.68 -7.75 13.13
C ARG A 54 2.60 -8.57 14.04
N LYS A 55 2.21 -9.79 14.42
CA LYS A 55 3.04 -10.66 15.27
C LYS A 55 4.32 -11.10 14.55
N VAL A 56 4.22 -11.51 13.29
CA VAL A 56 5.36 -11.94 12.47
C VAL A 56 6.39 -10.83 12.28
N TYR A 57 5.95 -9.64 11.89
CA TYR A 57 6.86 -8.51 11.66
C TYR A 57 7.49 -7.98 12.95
N ARG A 58 6.80 -8.07 14.10
CA ARG A 58 7.39 -7.80 15.41
C ARG A 58 8.51 -8.78 15.75
N ILE A 59 8.35 -10.06 15.47
CA ILE A 59 9.41 -11.09 15.68
C ILE A 59 10.64 -10.75 14.83
N ILE A 60 10.44 -10.46 13.54
CA ILE A 60 11.53 -10.07 12.62
C ILE A 60 12.24 -8.83 13.15
N SER A 61 11.51 -7.79 13.52
CA SER A 61 12.09 -6.55 14.02
C SER A 61 12.88 -6.76 15.32
N LYS A 62 12.32 -7.52 16.28
CA LYS A 62 12.98 -7.86 17.54
C LYS A 62 14.29 -8.63 17.34
N ARG A 63 14.32 -9.59 16.40
CA ARG A 63 15.52 -10.41 16.13
C ARG A 63 16.58 -9.71 15.30
N THR A 64 16.17 -8.77 14.46
CA THR A 64 17.09 -8.09 13.54
C THR A 64 17.56 -6.73 14.03
N GLY A 65 16.78 -6.08 14.91
CA GLY A 65 16.95 -4.68 15.29
C GLY A 65 16.50 -3.69 14.19
N ILE A 66 16.00 -4.20 13.05
CA ILE A 66 15.57 -3.38 11.92
C ILE A 66 14.07 -3.12 12.03
N LYS A 67 13.69 -1.85 12.08
CA LYS A 67 12.29 -1.42 12.18
C LYS A 67 11.57 -1.39 10.83
N ASP A 68 12.26 -0.94 9.78
CA ASP A 68 11.70 -0.85 8.43
C ASP A 68 12.60 -1.57 7.42
N PRO A 69 12.37 -2.86 7.17
CA PRO A 69 13.09 -3.59 6.13
C PRO A 69 12.82 -3.09 4.71
N TYR A 70 11.66 -2.45 4.48
CA TYR A 70 11.16 -2.09 3.15
C TYR A 70 11.50 -0.67 2.74
N ARG A 71 12.01 0.18 3.66
CA ARG A 71 12.31 1.60 3.43
C ARG A 71 12.92 1.91 2.06
N LYS A 72 14.00 1.23 1.69
CA LYS A 72 14.70 1.47 0.41
C LYS A 72 13.83 1.14 -0.80
N ILE A 73 13.04 0.09 -0.71
CA ILE A 73 12.11 -0.31 -1.78
C ILE A 73 10.98 0.72 -1.86
N LYS A 74 10.37 1.11 -0.74
CA LYS A 74 9.34 2.16 -0.69
C LYS A 74 9.82 3.47 -1.32
N GLU A 75 11.00 3.95 -0.92
CA GLU A 75 11.59 5.17 -1.48
C GLU A 75 11.83 5.06 -3.00
N LYS A 76 12.29 3.89 -3.48
CA LYS A 76 12.48 3.63 -4.91
C LYS A 76 11.14 3.64 -5.66
N CYS A 77 10.14 2.93 -5.15
CA CYS A 77 8.80 2.86 -5.73
C CYS A 77 8.18 4.26 -5.83
N THR A 78 8.23 5.05 -4.77
CA THR A 78 7.70 6.43 -4.77
C THR A 78 8.40 7.32 -5.79
N ARG A 79 9.73 7.24 -5.93
CA ARG A 79 10.46 8.02 -6.95
C ARG A 79 10.09 7.63 -8.38
N GLN A 80 9.94 6.32 -8.62
CA GLN A 80 9.48 5.82 -9.93
C GLN A 80 8.07 6.30 -10.21
N ALA A 81 7.15 6.18 -9.25
CA ALA A 81 5.79 6.68 -9.38
C ALA A 81 5.75 8.19 -9.69
N LEU A 82 6.58 9.00 -9.00
CA LEU A 82 6.69 10.44 -9.24
C LEU A 82 7.21 10.79 -10.65
N SER A 83 8.11 9.99 -11.24
CA SER A 83 8.60 10.24 -12.59
C SER A 83 7.51 10.15 -13.67
N LEU A 84 6.43 9.43 -13.39
CA LEU A 84 5.28 9.27 -14.28
C LEU A 84 4.26 10.39 -14.13
N TYR A 85 4.37 11.15 -13.04
CA TYR A 85 3.38 12.14 -12.66
C TYR A 85 3.03 13.11 -13.79
N PRO A 86 4.01 13.70 -14.52
CA PRO A 86 3.72 14.66 -15.57
C PRO A 86 2.92 14.06 -16.74
N GLU A 87 3.18 12.80 -17.11
CA GLU A 87 2.51 12.14 -18.23
C GLU A 87 1.08 11.75 -17.87
N LEU A 88 0.89 11.12 -16.71
CA LEU A 88 -0.44 10.76 -16.22
C LEU A 88 -1.31 12.00 -15.99
N LYS A 89 -0.73 13.11 -15.56
CA LYS A 89 -1.48 14.37 -15.40
C LYS A 89 -1.94 14.93 -16.74
N LYS A 90 -1.13 14.82 -17.81
CA LYS A 90 -1.54 15.20 -19.17
C LYS A 90 -2.69 14.34 -19.66
N LEU A 91 -2.58 13.02 -19.48
CA LEU A 91 -3.61 12.06 -19.87
C LEU A 91 -4.95 12.37 -19.18
N MET A 92 -4.92 12.54 -17.87
CA MET A 92 -6.09 12.92 -17.07
C MET A 92 -6.67 14.28 -17.48
N ASN A 93 -5.81 15.26 -17.81
CA ASN A 93 -6.31 16.56 -18.27
C ASN A 93 -6.97 16.51 -19.66
N SER A 94 -6.61 15.54 -20.50
CA SER A 94 -7.19 15.34 -21.83
C SER A 94 -8.39 14.38 -21.87
N SER A 95 -8.72 13.72 -20.76
CA SER A 95 -9.82 12.76 -20.72
C SER A 95 -11.18 13.43 -20.65
N GLU A 96 -12.19 12.81 -21.27
CA GLU A 96 -13.59 13.27 -21.20
C GLU A 96 -14.13 13.26 -19.78
N ASP A 97 -13.85 12.20 -19.03
CA ASP A 97 -14.18 12.08 -17.61
C ASP A 97 -12.89 12.03 -16.77
N ARG A 98 -12.52 13.20 -16.23
CA ARG A 98 -11.31 13.38 -15.43
C ARG A 98 -11.37 12.62 -14.11
N LEU A 99 -12.54 12.57 -13.47
CA LEU A 99 -12.73 11.92 -12.18
C LEU A 99 -12.61 10.41 -12.33
N MET A 100 -13.30 9.82 -13.32
CA MET A 100 -13.14 8.41 -13.68
C MET A 100 -11.68 8.07 -13.99
N THR A 101 -11.01 8.92 -14.77
CA THR A 101 -9.59 8.72 -15.11
C THR A 101 -8.71 8.75 -13.86
N ALA A 102 -8.94 9.69 -12.94
CA ALA A 102 -8.20 9.78 -11.69
C ALA A 102 -8.41 8.55 -10.78
N ILE A 103 -9.64 8.02 -10.72
CA ILE A 103 -9.96 6.77 -10.00
C ILE A 103 -9.16 5.60 -10.60
N ARG A 104 -9.17 5.46 -11.93
CA ARG A 104 -8.44 4.39 -12.61
C ARG A 104 -6.92 4.51 -12.43
N ILE A 105 -6.39 5.73 -12.42
CA ILE A 105 -4.97 5.99 -12.12
C ILE A 105 -4.63 5.56 -10.69
N SER A 106 -5.45 5.92 -9.69
CA SER A 106 -5.28 5.48 -8.30
C SER A 106 -5.27 3.95 -8.18
N ILE A 107 -6.24 3.27 -8.82
CA ILE A 107 -6.32 1.80 -8.84
C ILE A 107 -5.08 1.17 -9.51
N ALA A 108 -4.61 1.75 -10.62
CA ALA A 108 -3.41 1.27 -11.30
C ALA A 108 -2.18 1.32 -10.38
N GLY A 109 -2.08 2.32 -9.52
CA GLY A 109 -1.00 2.45 -8.53
C GLY A 109 -0.83 1.24 -7.63
N ASN A 110 -1.92 0.54 -7.28
CA ASN A 110 -1.87 -0.65 -6.43
C ASN A 110 -1.56 -1.95 -7.22
N ILE A 111 -1.76 -1.95 -8.54
CA ILE A 111 -1.47 -3.10 -9.40
C ILE A 111 0.01 -3.13 -9.81
N ILE A 112 0.64 -1.96 -9.93
CA ILE A 112 2.01 -1.85 -10.41
C ILE A 112 3.00 -2.28 -9.32
N ASP A 113 3.68 -3.41 -9.55
CA ASP A 113 4.78 -3.86 -8.69
C ASP A 113 6.09 -3.15 -9.06
N PHE A 114 6.28 -1.94 -8.52
CA PHE A 114 7.52 -1.18 -8.65
C PHE A 114 8.74 -1.85 -7.98
N GLY A 115 8.51 -2.87 -7.14
CA GLY A 115 9.54 -3.54 -6.34
C GLY A 115 10.18 -4.76 -7.01
N ALA A 116 9.44 -5.52 -7.81
CA ALA A 116 9.88 -6.84 -8.31
C ALA A 116 10.37 -6.87 -9.76
N ASN A 117 9.84 -6.05 -10.68
CA ASN A 117 10.21 -6.10 -12.11
C ASN A 117 10.49 -4.70 -12.67
N PHE A 118 11.68 -4.55 -13.26
CA PHE A 118 12.14 -3.31 -13.92
C PHE A 118 11.62 -3.18 -15.36
N ASP A 119 11.08 -4.26 -15.92
CA ASP A 119 10.61 -4.40 -17.31
C ASP A 119 9.11 -4.12 -17.47
N PHE A 120 8.56 -3.31 -16.57
CA PHE A 120 7.19 -2.85 -16.66
C PHE A 120 7.10 -1.78 -17.75
N ASP A 121 6.46 -2.09 -18.88
CA ASP A 121 6.11 -1.08 -19.88
C ASP A 121 4.93 -0.29 -19.34
N LEU A 122 5.29 0.67 -18.48
CA LEU A 122 4.37 1.37 -17.63
C LEU A 122 3.29 2.12 -18.41
N LYS A 123 3.60 2.55 -19.63
CA LYS A 123 2.59 3.15 -20.51
C LYS A 123 1.60 2.13 -21.02
N LYS A 124 2.08 0.96 -21.44
CA LYS A 124 1.24 -0.12 -21.96
C LYS A 124 0.38 -0.73 -20.86
N ASP A 125 0.95 -0.96 -19.69
CA ASP A 125 0.25 -1.61 -18.58
C ASP A 125 -0.72 -0.64 -17.90
N VAL A 126 -0.35 0.64 -17.70
CA VAL A 126 -1.31 1.65 -17.25
C VAL A 126 -2.40 1.85 -18.30
N GLY A 127 -2.07 1.95 -19.59
CA GLY A 127 -3.09 2.06 -20.65
C GLY A 127 -4.07 0.89 -20.66
N THR A 128 -3.58 -0.33 -20.40
CA THR A 128 -4.42 -1.52 -20.26
C THR A 128 -5.35 -1.41 -19.04
N ILE A 129 -4.82 -1.03 -17.88
CA ILE A 129 -5.63 -0.87 -16.65
C ILE A 129 -6.67 0.25 -16.82
N LEU A 130 -6.31 1.35 -17.48
CA LEU A 130 -7.21 2.48 -17.72
C LEU A 130 -8.35 2.12 -18.68
N SER A 131 -8.17 1.14 -19.57
CA SER A 131 -9.18 0.68 -20.53
C SER A 131 -9.97 -0.55 -20.07
N GLN A 132 -9.53 -1.23 -19.02
CA GLN A 132 -10.19 -2.42 -18.52
C GLN A 132 -11.54 -2.11 -17.86
N ASP A 133 -12.55 -2.94 -18.11
CA ASP A 133 -13.84 -2.82 -17.44
C ASP A 133 -13.77 -3.25 -15.98
N PHE A 134 -14.46 -2.50 -15.12
CA PHE A 134 -14.61 -2.88 -13.72
C PHE A 134 -15.57 -4.06 -13.61
N SER A 135 -15.18 -5.11 -12.88
CA SER A 135 -16.09 -6.21 -12.55
C SER A 135 -17.26 -5.76 -11.66
N ILE A 136 -17.03 -4.76 -10.81
CA ILE A 136 -18.04 -4.10 -10.00
C ILE A 136 -17.82 -2.59 -10.13
N ASN A 137 -18.82 -1.87 -10.63
CA ASN A 137 -18.72 -0.44 -10.91
C ASN A 137 -19.81 0.34 -10.17
N HIS A 138 -19.45 0.97 -9.05
CA HIS A 138 -20.34 1.87 -8.29
C HIS A 138 -19.99 3.35 -8.53
N TYR A 139 -19.50 3.68 -9.73
CA TYR A 139 -19.03 5.04 -10.01
C TYR A 139 -20.13 6.10 -9.84
N ARG A 140 -21.36 5.79 -10.25
CA ARG A 140 -22.47 6.72 -10.11
C ARG A 140 -22.78 7.01 -8.63
N GLU A 141 -22.86 5.96 -7.82
CA GLU A 141 -23.09 6.06 -6.38
C GLU A 141 -21.94 6.79 -5.69
N PHE A 142 -20.70 6.57 -6.13
CA PHE A 142 -19.53 7.32 -5.68
C PHE A 142 -19.68 8.81 -5.96
N CYS A 143 -20.04 9.21 -7.19
CA CYS A 143 -20.27 10.62 -7.54
C CYS A 143 -21.38 11.25 -6.70
N GLU A 144 -22.52 10.57 -6.54
CA GLU A 144 -23.65 11.06 -5.74
C GLU A 144 -23.28 11.23 -4.25
N ALA A 145 -22.46 10.33 -3.70
CA ALA A 145 -21.94 10.44 -2.34
C ALA A 145 -20.89 11.55 -2.22
N LEU A 146 -20.01 11.65 -3.22
CA LEU A 146 -18.96 12.66 -3.30
C LEU A 146 -19.57 14.06 -3.32
N ASP A 147 -20.61 14.32 -4.12
CA ASP A 147 -21.29 15.61 -4.21
C ASP A 147 -21.82 16.10 -2.85
N LYS A 148 -22.39 15.18 -2.07
CA LYS A 148 -22.95 15.46 -0.73
C LYS A 148 -21.88 15.57 0.37
N ALA A 149 -20.69 14.99 0.15
CA ALA A 149 -19.64 14.97 1.15
C ALA A 149 -19.06 16.37 1.40
N ARG A 150 -18.83 16.71 2.68
CA ARG A 150 -18.14 17.95 3.09
C ARG A 150 -16.65 17.75 3.35
N LYS A 151 -16.28 16.53 3.77
CA LYS A 151 -14.91 16.11 4.09
C LYS A 151 -14.80 14.62 3.76
N ILE A 152 -13.63 14.20 3.29
CA ILE A 152 -13.37 12.83 2.87
C ILE A 152 -12.27 12.24 3.73
N LEU A 153 -12.48 11.00 4.15
CA LEU A 153 -11.44 10.18 4.78
C LEU A 153 -10.89 9.24 3.72
N TYR A 154 -9.60 9.34 3.44
CA TYR A 154 -8.90 8.50 2.47
C TYR A 154 -7.93 7.60 3.22
N LEU A 155 -8.09 6.29 3.10
CA LEU A 155 -7.22 5.32 3.79
C LEU A 155 -6.13 4.87 2.82
N ALA A 156 -4.88 5.22 3.12
CA ALA A 156 -3.74 4.79 2.35
C ALA A 156 -3.49 3.28 2.52
N ASP A 157 -2.97 2.67 1.46
CA ASP A 157 -2.44 1.32 1.51
C ASP A 157 -0.91 1.35 1.37
N ASN A 158 -0.36 1.37 0.15
CA ASN A 158 1.07 1.16 -0.09
C ASN A 158 1.87 2.44 -0.39
N ALA A 159 3.15 2.46 -0.03
CA ALA A 159 4.08 3.47 -0.53
C ALA A 159 4.33 3.26 -2.04
N GLY A 160 4.42 4.36 -2.79
CA GLY A 160 4.38 4.34 -4.25
C GLY A 160 2.98 4.61 -4.78
N GLU A 161 2.00 3.79 -4.37
CA GLU A 161 0.56 4.01 -4.64
C GLU A 161 0.09 5.38 -4.13
N THR A 162 0.64 5.86 -3.01
CA THR A 162 0.42 7.23 -2.50
C THR A 162 0.59 8.33 -3.56
N VAL A 163 1.45 8.15 -4.57
CA VAL A 163 1.60 9.13 -5.66
C VAL A 163 0.42 9.09 -6.62
N PHE A 164 -0.17 7.91 -6.82
CA PHE A 164 -1.35 7.70 -7.66
C PHE A 164 -2.63 8.18 -6.96
N ASP A 165 -2.75 7.96 -5.65
CA ASP A 165 -3.83 8.51 -4.82
C ASP A 165 -3.93 10.03 -4.93
N ARG A 166 -2.77 10.70 -5.05
CA ARG A 166 -2.70 12.16 -5.20
C ARG A 166 -3.50 12.65 -6.40
N PHE A 167 -3.57 11.90 -7.51
CA PHE A 167 -4.39 12.30 -8.67
C PHE A 167 -5.86 12.37 -8.32
N LEU A 168 -6.36 11.35 -7.62
CA LEU A 168 -7.76 11.29 -7.20
C LEU A 168 -8.07 12.39 -6.18
N ILE A 169 -7.18 12.62 -5.21
CA ILE A 169 -7.35 13.69 -4.21
C ILE A 169 -7.40 15.07 -4.87
N GLU A 170 -6.49 15.34 -5.82
CA GLU A 170 -6.48 16.60 -6.57
C GLU A 170 -7.77 16.81 -7.39
N GLU A 171 -8.33 15.75 -7.97
CA GLU A 171 -9.55 15.84 -8.80
C GLU A 171 -10.84 15.91 -7.96
N ILE A 172 -10.87 15.23 -6.80
CA ILE A 172 -11.97 15.29 -5.83
C ILE A 172 -12.25 16.72 -5.36
N ASN A 173 -11.22 17.56 -5.25
CA ASN A 173 -11.29 18.98 -4.91
C ASN A 173 -12.17 19.28 -3.66
N LYS A 174 -12.02 18.44 -2.63
CA LYS A 174 -12.68 18.57 -1.32
C LYS A 174 -11.67 18.35 -0.21
N PRO A 175 -11.92 18.84 1.02
CA PRO A 175 -11.03 18.57 2.14
C PRO A 175 -10.86 17.07 2.38
N VAL A 176 -9.61 16.59 2.31
CA VAL A 176 -9.25 15.18 2.54
C VAL A 176 -8.42 15.05 3.81
N ILE A 177 -8.79 14.11 4.69
CA ILE A 177 -7.88 13.51 5.67
C ILE A 177 -7.31 12.24 5.05
N TYR A 178 -6.01 12.20 4.85
CA TYR A 178 -5.28 11.06 4.32
C TYR A 178 -4.65 10.27 5.46
N VAL A 179 -5.13 9.06 5.69
CA VAL A 179 -4.78 8.22 6.82
C VAL A 179 -3.69 7.24 6.42
N VAL A 180 -2.56 7.31 7.11
CA VAL A 180 -1.39 6.43 6.92
C VAL A 180 -1.13 5.58 8.16
N ARG A 181 -0.30 4.54 8.04
CA ARG A 181 0.11 3.73 9.19
C ARG A 181 0.93 4.54 10.19
N ALA A 182 0.86 4.14 11.45
CA ALA A 182 1.69 4.72 12.51
C ALA A 182 3.13 4.21 12.47
N HIS A 183 3.32 2.97 12.03
CA HIS A 183 4.62 2.30 12.02
C HIS A 183 4.86 1.60 10.69
N PRO A 184 6.12 1.48 10.25
CA PRO A 184 6.46 0.69 9.07
C PRO A 184 6.01 -0.76 9.23
N ILE A 185 5.25 -1.24 8.25
CA ILE A 185 4.77 -2.61 8.17
C ILE A 185 4.66 -2.98 6.70
N ILE A 186 5.42 -3.99 6.27
CA ILE A 186 5.55 -4.33 4.84
C ILE A 186 5.90 -3.08 4.01
N ASN A 187 5.17 -2.83 2.94
CA ASN A 187 5.26 -1.67 2.07
C ASN A 187 4.17 -0.64 2.36
N ASP A 188 3.36 -0.80 3.43
CA ASP A 188 2.30 0.14 3.76
C ASP A 188 2.86 1.56 3.98
N ALA A 189 2.09 2.55 3.54
CA ALA A 189 2.46 3.95 3.61
C ALA A 189 2.46 4.46 5.05
N THR A 190 3.56 5.08 5.43
CA THR A 190 3.71 5.89 6.65
C THR A 190 3.62 7.38 6.33
N ARG A 191 3.72 8.24 7.35
CA ARG A 191 3.72 9.70 7.16
C ARG A 191 4.86 10.14 6.27
N GLU A 192 6.04 9.56 6.44
CA GLU A 192 7.23 9.83 5.62
C GLU A 192 7.00 9.48 4.15
N ASP A 193 6.33 8.34 3.88
CA ASP A 193 6.02 7.90 2.51
C ASP A 193 5.02 8.86 1.83
N ALA A 194 3.96 9.27 2.54
CA ALA A 194 2.97 10.21 2.03
C ALA A 194 3.54 11.62 1.79
N LEU A 195 4.45 12.09 2.65
CA LEU A 195 5.20 13.33 2.43
C LEU A 195 6.07 13.24 1.18
N LEU A 196 6.76 12.11 0.98
CA LEU A 196 7.59 11.91 -0.21
C LEU A 196 6.74 11.93 -1.49
N ALA A 197 5.51 11.41 -1.44
CA ALA A 197 4.55 11.48 -2.53
C ALA A 197 3.92 12.88 -2.76
N GLY A 198 4.11 13.81 -1.82
CA GLY A 198 3.56 15.16 -1.88
C GLY A 198 2.08 15.25 -1.51
N ILE A 199 1.56 14.30 -0.72
CA ILE A 199 0.17 14.28 -0.26
C ILE A 199 -0.14 15.47 0.67
N ASP A 200 0.84 15.96 1.43
CA ASP A 200 0.72 17.12 2.32
C ASP A 200 0.33 18.41 1.61
N LYS A 201 0.54 18.46 0.29
CA LYS A 201 0.16 19.59 -0.56
C LYS A 201 -1.33 19.61 -0.89
N VAL A 202 -2.02 18.49 -0.71
CA VAL A 202 -3.40 18.27 -1.18
C VAL A 202 -4.33 17.70 -0.11
N ALA A 203 -3.79 17.20 1.01
CA ALA A 203 -4.57 16.60 2.09
C ALA A 203 -3.90 16.77 3.47
N GLU A 204 -4.72 16.67 4.52
CA GLU A 204 -4.28 16.58 5.91
C GLU A 204 -3.82 15.14 6.21
N ILE A 205 -2.53 14.93 6.49
CA ILE A 205 -2.01 13.58 6.78
C ILE A 205 -2.19 13.26 8.27
N VAL A 206 -2.90 12.16 8.55
CA VAL A 206 -3.18 11.67 9.91
C VAL A 206 -2.69 10.23 10.05
N SER A 207 -2.19 9.88 11.24
CA SER A 207 -1.86 8.48 11.55
C SER A 207 -3.10 7.71 11.99
N SER A 208 -3.27 6.47 11.51
CA SER A 208 -4.31 5.58 12.01
C SER A 208 -4.06 5.08 13.44
N GLY A 209 -2.85 5.26 13.98
CA GLY A 209 -2.42 4.58 15.21
C GLY A 209 -2.14 3.08 15.03
N CYS A 210 -2.42 2.52 13.84
CA CYS A 210 -2.24 1.11 13.52
C CYS A 210 -0.76 0.79 13.20
N ASP A 211 -0.28 -0.33 13.72
CA ASP A 211 1.04 -0.95 13.47
C ASP A 211 0.89 -2.37 12.87
N ALA A 212 -0.26 -2.65 12.26
CA ALA A 212 -0.54 -3.85 11.48
C ALA A 212 -0.79 -3.48 10.00
N PRO A 213 -0.68 -4.44 9.06
CA PRO A 213 -1.16 -4.22 7.71
C PRO A 213 -2.66 -3.90 7.72
N GLY A 214 -3.11 -2.96 6.89
CA GLY A 214 -4.49 -2.49 6.94
C GLY A 214 -4.83 -1.66 8.19
N ASN A 215 -6.13 -1.52 8.49
CA ASN A 215 -6.61 -0.82 9.69
C ASN A 215 -7.40 -1.80 10.56
N ILE A 216 -6.97 -1.97 11.81
CA ILE A 216 -7.60 -2.79 12.85
C ILE A 216 -7.86 -1.99 14.12
#